data_AF-A0A7W0LDR9-F1
#
_entry.id   AF-A0A7W0LDR9-F1
#
_cell.length_a   1.000
_cell.length_b   1.000
_cell.length_c   1.000
_cell.angle_alpha   90.00
_cell.angle_beta   90.00
_cell.angle_gamma   90.00
#
_symmetry.space_group_name_H-M   'P 1'
#
loop_
_entity.id
_entity.type
_entity.pdbx_description
1 polymer ?
#
loop_
_entity_poly.entity_id
_entity_poly.type
_entity_poly.pdbx_seq_one_letter_code
_entity_poly.pdbx_strand_id
1 'polypeptide(L)'
;MMTPTETTAILSHGIASLPLFDGFPYLNTRLVPALYHISLLPEGAPESSLINIARTQAEANRLDLCLVMAPARAIFFFANGRIQPAADTPRGGTLLTGSLALPVHRLETGDLRRRQRRLNRIVEHGQKKGGYILGDLTKGGHAADSEERSRLGGVAADGTPRGLDRCDRCHDWRGTCLDPSETFAGQVMLVHCLCDNHNRCARCGTALTQRRLNANFYDPSDGQIWHVPGFSGLGHRCPASTERPRPTRTPEGQDV
;
A
#
# COMPACT_ATOMS: atom_id res chain seq x y z
N MET A 1 -3.10 -16.53 -1.67
CA MET A 1 -2.02 -16.70 -0.67
C MET A 1 -0.73 -16.89 -1.43
N MET A 2 0.22 -15.94 -1.35
CA MET A 2 1.52 -16.08 -2.02
C MET A 2 2.33 -17.19 -1.34
N THR A 3 2.93 -18.07 -2.14
CA THR A 3 3.75 -19.17 -1.62
C THR A 3 5.11 -18.63 -1.12
N PRO A 4 5.77 -19.32 -0.17
CA PRO A 4 7.08 -18.89 0.36
C PRO A 4 8.16 -18.73 -0.72
N THR A 5 8.01 -19.39 -1.86
CA THR A 5 8.98 -19.42 -2.96
C THR A 5 8.97 -18.14 -3.81
N GLU A 6 7.82 -17.46 -3.93
CA GLU A 6 7.72 -16.18 -4.65
C GLU A 6 8.30 -15.00 -3.86
N THR A 7 8.44 -15.14 -2.54
CA THR A 7 9.09 -14.11 -1.70
C THR A 7 10.61 -14.09 -1.92
N THR A 8 11.20 -15.19 -2.39
CA THR A 8 12.66 -15.36 -2.52
C THR A 8 13.16 -15.16 -3.96
N ALA A 9 12.32 -15.39 -4.98
CA ALA A 9 12.75 -15.36 -6.39
C ALA A 9 12.83 -13.94 -7.01
N ILE A 10 12.35 -12.90 -6.34
CA ILE A 10 12.39 -11.51 -6.83
C ILE A 10 13.77 -10.85 -6.61
N LEU A 11 14.68 -11.45 -5.84
CA LEU A 11 15.82 -10.69 -5.28
C LEU A 11 17.20 -10.89 -5.92
N SER A 12 17.45 -11.89 -6.77
CA SER A 12 18.85 -12.37 -6.86
C SER A 12 19.64 -12.10 -8.13
N HIS A 13 19.06 -11.85 -9.32
CA HIS A 13 19.88 -11.67 -10.54
C HIS A 13 19.52 -10.36 -11.27
N GLY A 14 20.31 -9.30 -11.01
CA GLY A 14 20.26 -8.01 -11.72
C GLY A 14 20.06 -6.76 -10.85
N ILE A 15 19.70 -6.90 -9.56
CA ILE A 15 19.31 -5.78 -8.69
C ILE A 15 20.50 -5.08 -8.01
N ALA A 16 21.66 -5.75 -7.91
CA ALA A 16 22.83 -5.22 -7.20
C ALA A 16 23.41 -3.92 -7.79
N SER A 17 23.11 -3.59 -9.05
CA SER A 17 23.59 -2.38 -9.74
C SER A 17 22.66 -1.17 -9.62
N LEU A 18 21.46 -1.32 -9.04
CA LEU A 18 20.52 -0.20 -8.93
C LEU A 18 20.90 0.72 -7.76
N PRO A 19 20.92 2.05 -7.97
CA PRO A 19 21.37 2.99 -6.97
C PRO A 19 20.45 2.96 -5.74
N LEU A 20 21.06 2.74 -4.57
CA LEU A 20 20.40 2.86 -3.27
C LEU A 20 20.42 4.32 -2.83
N PHE A 21 19.29 4.82 -2.33
CA PHE A 21 19.29 6.10 -1.64
C PHE A 21 19.98 5.95 -0.28
N ASP A 22 21.09 6.66 -0.10
CA ASP A 22 21.99 6.62 1.06
C ASP A 22 21.65 7.67 2.14
N GLY A 23 20.48 8.30 2.07
CA GLY A 23 20.03 9.31 3.04
C GLY A 23 19.26 8.71 4.22
N PHE A 24 19.85 7.72 4.89
CA PHE A 24 19.25 7.03 6.04
C PHE A 24 18.97 7.97 7.22
N PRO A 25 18.02 7.63 8.12
CA PRO A 25 17.01 6.58 7.99
C PRO A 25 15.79 7.06 7.19
N TYR A 26 15.05 6.11 6.59
CA TYR A 26 13.80 6.40 5.86
C TYR A 26 12.85 5.20 5.84
N LEU A 27 11.57 5.46 5.61
CA LEU A 27 10.59 4.45 5.23
C LEU A 27 10.53 4.36 3.71
N ASN A 28 10.52 3.14 3.18
CA ASN A 28 10.24 2.82 1.79
C ASN A 28 8.94 2.02 1.73
N THR A 29 7.85 2.65 1.29
CA THR A 29 6.52 2.04 1.18
C THR A 29 6.26 1.62 -0.26
N ARG A 30 6.00 0.33 -0.50
CA ARG A 30 5.62 -0.18 -1.82
C ARG A 30 4.16 0.16 -2.09
N LEU A 31 3.90 0.90 -3.15
CA LEU A 31 2.54 1.27 -3.57
C LEU A 31 1.95 0.24 -4.53
N VAL A 32 2.70 -0.05 -5.59
CA VAL A 32 2.44 -1.10 -6.59
C VAL A 32 3.78 -1.77 -6.93
N PRO A 33 3.83 -2.88 -7.70
CA PRO A 33 5.10 -3.39 -8.21
C PRO A 33 5.95 -2.28 -8.85
N ALA A 34 7.21 -2.21 -8.47
CA ALA A 34 8.18 -1.21 -8.95
C ALA A 34 7.86 0.28 -8.68
N LEU A 35 6.87 0.63 -7.83
CA LEU A 35 6.63 2.01 -7.39
C LEU A 35 6.70 2.13 -5.87
N TYR A 36 7.59 3.01 -5.41
CA TYR A 36 7.92 3.14 -4.00
C TYR A 36 7.81 4.59 -3.53
N HIS A 37 7.26 4.80 -2.35
CA HIS A 37 7.25 6.10 -1.67
C HIS A 37 8.31 6.14 -0.56
N ILE A 38 9.20 7.14 -0.61
CA ILE A 38 10.21 7.38 0.40
C ILE A 38 9.77 8.51 1.34
N SER A 39 9.73 8.20 2.64
CA SER A 39 9.52 9.14 3.74
C SER A 39 10.76 9.21 4.62
N LEU A 40 11.44 10.35 4.64
CA LEU A 40 12.65 10.54 5.45
C LEU A 40 12.33 10.60 6.95
N LEU A 41 13.18 9.99 7.75
CA LEU A 41 13.09 9.97 9.22
C LEU A 41 14.32 10.68 9.83
N PRO A 42 14.22 11.26 11.04
CA PRO A 42 15.36 11.93 11.69
C PRO A 42 16.53 10.98 11.96
N GLU A 43 17.76 11.38 11.65
CA GLU A 43 18.97 10.54 11.80
C GLU A 43 19.34 10.24 13.26
N GLY A 44 19.13 11.20 14.16
CA GLY A 44 19.41 11.03 15.59
C GLY A 44 18.24 10.49 16.42
N ALA A 45 17.14 10.07 15.80
CA ALA A 45 16.02 9.51 16.56
C ALA A 45 16.39 8.11 17.10
N PRO A 46 15.98 7.75 18.32
CA PRO A 46 16.18 6.40 18.84
C PRO A 46 15.55 5.36 17.91
N GLU A 47 16.22 4.23 17.72
CA GLU A 47 15.75 3.15 16.85
C GLU A 47 14.34 2.65 17.22
N SER A 48 14.04 2.55 18.52
CA SER A 48 12.71 2.22 19.02
C SER A 48 11.64 3.19 18.52
N SER A 49 11.96 4.48 18.41
CA SER A 49 11.07 5.50 17.86
C SER A 49 10.87 5.33 16.36
N LEU A 50 11.95 5.02 15.61
CA LEU A 50 11.88 4.74 14.18
C LEU A 50 11.02 3.51 13.88
N ILE A 51 11.20 2.43 14.65
CA ILE A 51 10.40 1.20 14.57
C ILE A 51 8.94 1.51 14.88
N ASN A 52 8.66 2.31 15.90
CA ASN A 52 7.29 2.68 16.23
C ASN A 52 6.61 3.47 15.11
N ILE A 53 7.31 4.45 14.50
CA ILE A 53 6.81 5.19 13.34
C ILE A 53 6.51 4.25 12.17
N ALA A 54 7.43 3.32 11.87
CA ALA A 54 7.27 2.35 10.80
C ALA A 54 6.08 1.41 11.03
N ARG A 55 5.92 0.90 12.27
CA ARG A 55 4.80 0.05 12.68
C ARG A 55 3.47 0.79 12.54
N THR A 56 3.33 1.98 13.12
CA THR A 56 2.11 2.78 13.01
C THR A 56 1.76 3.10 11.56
N GLN A 57 2.77 3.40 10.72
CA GLN A 57 2.56 3.64 9.30
C GLN A 57 2.01 2.39 8.60
N ALA A 58 2.65 1.23 8.80
CA ALA A 58 2.26 -0.03 8.18
C ALA A 58 0.89 -0.54 8.67
N GLU A 59 0.59 -0.42 9.96
CA GLU A 59 -0.71 -0.80 10.51
C GLU A 59 -1.86 0.06 9.97
N ALA A 60 -1.62 1.37 9.83
CA ALA A 60 -2.63 2.31 9.35
C ALA A 60 -2.92 2.13 7.86
N ASN A 61 -1.89 2.08 7.00
CA ASN A 61 -2.11 2.00 5.56
C ASN A 61 -2.21 0.57 5.03
N ARG A 62 -1.75 -0.44 5.79
CA ARG A 62 -1.61 -1.85 5.39
C ARG A 62 -0.95 -2.04 4.02
N LEU A 63 0.12 -1.28 3.77
CA LEU A 63 1.00 -1.45 2.61
C LEU A 63 2.32 -2.07 3.06
N ASP A 64 2.96 -2.82 2.16
CA ASP A 64 4.31 -3.32 2.41
C ASP A 64 5.27 -2.14 2.59
N LEU A 65 6.01 -2.16 3.68
CA LEU A 65 6.83 -1.05 4.14
C LEU A 65 8.17 -1.57 4.66
N CYS A 66 9.24 -0.88 4.31
CA CYS A 66 10.58 -1.19 4.79
C CYS A 66 11.14 0.02 5.55
N LEU A 67 11.50 -0.16 6.81
CA LEU A 67 12.33 0.79 7.55
C LEU A 67 13.78 0.54 7.19
N VAL A 68 14.41 1.48 6.50
CA VAL A 68 15.80 1.40 6.07
C VAL A 68 16.67 2.28 6.97
N MET A 69 17.59 1.66 7.70
CA MET A 69 18.43 2.34 8.70
C MET A 69 19.89 2.47 8.27
N ALA A 70 20.40 1.55 7.45
CA ALA A 70 21.75 1.58 6.89
C ALA A 70 21.79 0.76 5.59
N PRO A 71 22.91 0.77 4.81
CA PRO A 71 23.00 0.05 3.54
C PRO A 71 22.69 -1.44 3.63
N ALA A 72 23.05 -2.06 4.76
CA ALA A 72 22.85 -3.47 5.06
C ALA A 72 21.97 -3.71 6.30
N ARG A 73 21.03 -2.80 6.58
CA ARG A 73 20.19 -2.87 7.78
C ARG A 73 18.79 -2.32 7.54
N ALA A 74 17.82 -3.22 7.53
CA ALA A 74 16.41 -2.91 7.30
C ALA A 74 15.46 -3.77 8.14
N ILE A 75 14.21 -3.32 8.26
CA ILE A 75 13.11 -4.10 8.83
C ILE A 75 11.91 -3.98 7.89
N PHE A 76 11.43 -5.12 7.41
CA PHE A 76 10.22 -5.22 6.59
C PHE A 76 8.99 -5.39 7.46
N PHE A 77 7.94 -4.64 7.13
CA PHE A 77 6.59 -4.71 7.66
C PHE A 77 5.69 -5.08 6.48
N PHE A 78 5.15 -6.29 6.50
CA PHE A 78 4.30 -6.79 5.43
C PHE A 78 2.84 -6.44 5.70
N ALA A 79 2.05 -6.26 4.63
CA ALA A 79 0.62 -5.95 4.73
C ALA A 79 -0.19 -7.01 5.52
N ASN A 80 0.32 -8.24 5.64
CA ASN A 80 -0.27 -9.30 6.46
C ASN A 80 0.09 -9.23 7.96
N GLY A 81 0.83 -8.20 8.39
CA GLY A 81 1.26 -7.99 9.78
C GLY A 81 2.59 -8.66 10.16
N ARG A 82 3.22 -9.44 9.26
CA ARG A 82 4.54 -10.02 9.53
C ARG A 82 5.60 -8.92 9.60
N ILE A 83 6.54 -9.06 10.53
CA ILE A 83 7.71 -8.17 10.67
C ILE A 83 8.98 -9.01 10.53
N GLN A 84 9.94 -8.56 9.71
CA GLN A 84 11.15 -9.31 9.43
C GLN A 84 12.38 -8.39 9.29
N PRO A 85 13.40 -8.54 10.15
CA PRO A 85 14.70 -7.91 9.94
C PRO A 85 15.35 -8.44 8.65
N ALA A 86 16.09 -7.57 7.96
CA ALA A 86 16.80 -7.93 6.74
C ALA A 86 18.15 -7.21 6.66
N ALA A 87 19.14 -7.91 6.11
CA ALA A 87 20.41 -7.31 5.70
C ALA A 87 20.27 -6.57 4.36
N ASP A 88 19.27 -6.90 3.54
CA ASP A 88 19.06 -6.26 2.25
C ASP A 88 18.10 -5.07 2.34
N THR A 89 18.41 -4.03 1.57
CA THR A 89 17.58 -2.84 1.41
C THR A 89 16.89 -2.86 0.05
N PRO A 90 15.62 -2.42 -0.05
CA PRO A 90 14.95 -2.35 -1.35
C PRO A 90 15.71 -1.43 -2.31
N ARG A 91 15.95 -1.92 -3.53
CA ARG A 91 16.66 -1.19 -4.59
C ARG A 91 15.81 -1.17 -5.87
N GLY A 92 15.98 -0.12 -6.67
CA GLY A 92 15.31 0.02 -7.95
C GLY A 92 13.88 0.58 -7.87
N GLY A 93 13.17 0.45 -8.99
CA GLY A 93 11.83 0.98 -9.18
C GLY A 93 11.78 2.50 -9.33
N THR A 94 10.57 3.00 -9.54
CA THR A 94 10.24 4.42 -9.55
C THR A 94 10.05 4.90 -8.11
N LEU A 95 10.73 5.98 -7.75
CA LEU A 95 10.68 6.58 -6.42
C LEU A 95 9.75 7.80 -6.43
N LEU A 96 8.96 7.94 -5.37
CA LEU A 96 8.12 9.09 -5.06
C LEU A 96 8.43 9.59 -3.65
N THR A 97 8.10 10.84 -3.35
CA THR A 97 8.22 11.39 -1.98
C THR A 97 7.14 12.43 -1.71
N GLY A 98 6.97 12.83 -0.46
CA GLY A 98 6.06 13.91 -0.04
C GLY A 98 4.55 13.63 -0.08
N SER A 99 4.12 12.55 -0.73
CA SER A 99 2.69 12.25 -0.94
C SER A 99 2.00 11.43 0.17
N LEU A 100 2.71 10.59 0.91
CA LEU A 100 2.19 9.91 2.11
C LEU A 100 2.65 10.64 3.37
N ALA A 101 1.70 10.99 4.23
CA ALA A 101 1.98 11.63 5.50
C ALA A 101 2.43 10.61 6.56
N LEU A 102 3.54 10.92 7.24
CA LEU A 102 4.01 10.18 8.42
C LEU A 102 3.04 10.36 9.61
N PRO A 103 2.97 9.38 10.53
CA PRO A 103 2.12 9.46 11.72
C PRO A 103 2.54 10.57 12.69
N VAL A 104 3.78 11.02 12.58
CA VAL A 104 4.32 12.14 13.36
C VAL A 104 4.31 13.43 12.55
N HIS A 105 4.23 14.56 13.25
CA HIS A 105 4.50 15.86 12.63
C HIS A 105 5.94 15.91 12.12
N ARG A 106 6.12 16.56 10.98
CA ARG A 106 7.42 16.67 10.34
C ARG A 106 8.30 17.58 11.20
N LEU A 107 9.34 17.01 11.81
CA LEU A 107 10.40 17.79 12.43
C LEU A 107 11.30 18.32 11.31
N GLU A 108 11.37 19.63 11.14
CA GLU A 108 12.24 20.23 10.14
C GLU A 108 13.64 20.50 10.69
N THR A 109 14.53 19.52 10.53
CA THR A 109 15.95 19.71 10.84
C THR A 109 16.73 20.13 9.58
N GLY A 110 17.86 20.82 9.76
CA GLY A 110 18.77 21.15 8.66
C GLY A 110 19.26 19.90 7.91
N ASP A 111 19.47 18.81 8.66
CA ASP A 111 19.77 17.49 8.13
C ASP A 111 18.65 16.94 7.22
N LEU A 112 17.41 16.88 7.73
CA LEU A 112 16.28 16.38 6.95
C LEU A 112 16.04 17.20 5.68
N ARG A 113 16.22 18.53 5.73
CA ARG A 113 16.16 19.38 4.53
C ARG A 113 17.25 19.03 3.52
N ARG A 114 18.48 18.78 3.98
CA ARG A 114 19.60 18.37 3.11
C ARG A 114 19.29 17.03 2.43
N ARG A 115 18.85 16.03 3.20
CA ARG A 115 18.47 14.70 2.66
C ARG A 115 17.26 14.77 1.72
N GLN A 116 16.26 15.59 2.03
CA GLN A 116 15.10 15.79 1.15
C GLN A 116 15.49 16.40 -0.20
N ARG A 117 16.36 17.42 -0.23
CA ARG A 117 16.86 17.98 -1.49
C ARG A 117 17.60 16.94 -2.33
N ARG A 118 18.36 16.04 -1.69
CA ARG A 118 19.07 14.96 -2.37
C ARG A 118 18.09 13.94 -2.95
N LEU A 119 17.08 13.53 -2.17
CA LEU A 119 16.01 12.65 -2.62
C LEU A 119 15.21 13.24 -3.78
N ASN A 120 14.82 14.52 -3.72
CA ASN A 120 14.08 15.19 -4.78
C ASN A 120 14.83 15.15 -6.11
N ARG A 121 16.16 15.41 -6.11
CA ARG A 121 16.97 15.32 -7.32
C ARG A 121 16.97 13.91 -7.93
N ILE A 122 16.98 12.86 -7.11
CA ILE A 122 16.90 11.47 -7.57
C ILE A 122 15.53 11.19 -8.21
N VAL A 123 14.45 11.60 -7.54
CA VAL A 123 13.07 11.45 -8.03
C VAL A 123 12.89 12.20 -9.36
N GLU A 124 13.30 13.46 -9.44
CA GLU A 124 13.22 14.29 -10.64
C GLU A 124 14.05 13.70 -11.80
N HIS A 125 15.25 13.19 -11.51
CA HIS A 125 16.07 12.53 -12.53
C HIS A 125 15.40 11.25 -13.05
N GLY A 126 14.78 10.46 -12.17
CA GLY A 126 14.01 9.27 -12.55
C GLY A 126 12.81 9.61 -13.43
N GLN A 127 12.06 10.67 -13.10
CA GLN A 127 10.90 11.13 -13.86
C GLN A 127 11.28 11.65 -15.25
N LYS A 128 12.42 12.33 -15.40
CA LYS A 128 12.90 12.86 -16.69
C LYS A 128 13.25 11.77 -17.71
N LYS A 129 13.58 10.56 -17.26
CA LYS A 129 13.83 9.43 -18.18
C LYS A 129 12.56 8.92 -18.86
N GLY A 130 11.38 9.44 -18.46
CA GLY A 130 10.09 8.99 -18.95
C GLY A 130 9.74 7.60 -18.42
N GLY A 131 8.70 7.02 -19.00
CA GLY A 131 8.14 5.73 -18.60
C GLY A 131 6.74 5.87 -18.00
N TYR A 132 5.94 4.83 -18.18
CA TYR A 132 4.61 4.74 -17.61
C TYR A 132 4.67 3.84 -16.39
N ILE A 133 4.05 4.28 -15.29
CA ILE A 133 3.84 3.43 -14.12
C ILE A 133 2.70 2.48 -14.49
N LEU A 134 3.05 1.23 -14.79
CA LEU A 134 2.07 0.17 -14.90
C LEU A 134 1.77 -0.33 -13.50
N GLY A 135 0.48 -0.32 -13.14
CA GLY A 135 0.01 -0.99 -11.94
C GLY A 135 0.16 -2.52 -12.07
N ASP A 136 -0.51 -3.25 -11.19
CA ASP A 136 -0.66 -4.68 -11.40
C ASP A 136 -1.51 -4.94 -12.65
N LEU A 137 -0.86 -5.37 -13.73
CA LEU A 137 -1.52 -5.64 -15.00
C LEU A 137 -2.46 -6.85 -14.94
N THR A 138 -2.34 -7.71 -13.93
CA THR A 138 -3.26 -8.84 -13.76
C THR A 138 -4.46 -8.49 -12.86
N LYS A 139 -4.51 -7.27 -12.32
CA LYS A 139 -5.47 -6.86 -11.29
C LYS A 139 -5.44 -7.78 -10.05
N GLY A 140 -4.36 -8.52 -9.81
CA GLY A 140 -4.25 -9.53 -8.77
C GLY A 140 -5.04 -10.81 -9.04
N GLY A 141 -5.54 -10.99 -10.27
CA GLY A 141 -6.24 -12.20 -10.69
C GLY A 141 -5.31 -13.36 -11.02
N HIS A 142 -5.87 -14.56 -11.03
CA HIS A 142 -5.20 -15.80 -11.46
C HIS A 142 -6.04 -16.56 -12.48
N ALA A 143 -5.41 -17.39 -13.30
CA ALA A 143 -6.12 -18.20 -14.29
C ALA A 143 -7.02 -19.24 -13.60
N ALA A 144 -8.28 -19.28 -13.98
CA ALA A 144 -9.25 -20.20 -13.39
C ALA A 144 -8.93 -21.67 -13.72
N ASP A 145 -8.97 -22.53 -12.71
CA ASP A 145 -8.98 -23.98 -12.94
C ASP A 145 -10.34 -24.46 -13.51
N SER A 146 -10.50 -25.77 -13.71
CA SER A 146 -11.75 -26.33 -14.26
C SER A 146 -12.93 -26.25 -13.29
N GLU A 147 -12.68 -26.36 -11.98
CA GLU A 147 -13.71 -26.27 -10.95
C GLU A 147 -14.19 -24.83 -10.79
N GLU A 148 -13.26 -23.87 -10.70
CA GLU A 148 -13.54 -22.45 -10.66
C GLU A 148 -14.32 -22.00 -11.89
N ARG A 149 -13.96 -22.46 -13.09
CA ARG A 149 -14.73 -22.16 -14.32
C ARG A 149 -16.15 -22.66 -14.26
N SER A 150 -16.36 -23.88 -13.77
CA SER A 150 -17.70 -24.46 -13.62
C SER A 150 -18.54 -23.68 -12.60
N ARG A 151 -17.93 -23.33 -11.46
CA ARG A 151 -18.61 -22.67 -10.34
C ARG A 151 -18.88 -21.18 -10.57
N LEU A 152 -17.93 -20.46 -11.17
CA LEU A 152 -17.95 -19.00 -11.33
C LEU A 152 -18.35 -18.56 -12.75
N GLY A 153 -18.53 -19.50 -13.67
CA GLY A 153 -18.91 -19.23 -15.05
C GLY A 153 -20.30 -18.62 -15.19
N GLY A 154 -20.41 -17.59 -16.03
CA GLY A 154 -21.67 -16.95 -16.43
C GLY A 154 -22.09 -15.79 -15.52
N VAL A 155 -23.33 -15.34 -15.73
CA VAL A 155 -23.96 -14.23 -15.01
C VAL A 155 -25.22 -14.70 -14.29
N ALA A 156 -25.63 -13.97 -13.26
CA ALA A 156 -26.91 -14.12 -12.61
C ALA A 156 -28.04 -13.51 -13.48
N ALA A 157 -29.30 -13.67 -13.05
CA ALA A 157 -30.46 -13.19 -13.78
C ALA A 157 -30.47 -11.65 -13.97
N ASP A 158 -29.79 -10.92 -13.10
CA ASP A 158 -29.65 -9.46 -13.14
C ASP A 158 -28.41 -8.99 -13.93
N GLY A 159 -27.66 -9.91 -14.55
CA GLY A 159 -26.44 -9.62 -15.31
C GLY A 159 -25.16 -9.55 -14.46
N THR A 160 -25.25 -9.70 -13.14
CA THR A 160 -24.07 -9.69 -12.27
C THR A 160 -23.20 -10.93 -12.49
N PRO A 161 -21.86 -10.82 -12.56
CA PRO A 161 -20.97 -11.97 -12.58
C PRO A 161 -21.27 -12.98 -11.45
N ARG A 162 -21.35 -14.27 -11.80
CA ARG A 162 -21.60 -15.31 -10.82
C ARG A 162 -20.50 -15.34 -9.76
N GLY A 163 -20.91 -15.45 -8.50
CA GLY A 163 -20.01 -15.48 -7.34
C GLY A 163 -19.86 -14.13 -6.63
N LEU A 164 -20.48 -13.07 -7.16
CA LEU A 164 -20.63 -11.81 -6.43
C LEU A 164 -21.95 -11.76 -5.64
N ASP A 165 -21.86 -11.22 -4.43
CA ASP A 165 -22.98 -10.93 -3.54
C ASP A 165 -22.93 -9.49 -3.03
N ARG A 166 -24.06 -8.99 -2.53
CA ARG A 166 -24.14 -7.67 -1.91
C ARG A 166 -23.70 -7.77 -0.46
N CYS A 167 -22.77 -6.91 -0.05
CA CYS A 167 -22.36 -6.81 1.34
C CYS A 167 -23.54 -6.38 2.23
N ASP A 168 -23.80 -7.11 3.32
CA ASP A 168 -24.91 -6.85 4.24
C ASP A 168 -24.84 -5.49 4.95
N ARG A 169 -23.67 -4.85 4.95
CA ARG A 169 -23.42 -3.59 5.65
C ARG A 169 -23.45 -2.36 4.74
N CYS A 170 -22.79 -2.44 3.59
CA CYS A 170 -22.68 -1.29 2.67
C CYS A 170 -23.44 -1.48 1.36
N HIS A 171 -24.03 -2.66 1.14
CA HIS A 171 -24.73 -3.04 -0.09
C HIS A 171 -23.91 -2.89 -1.37
N ASP A 172 -22.59 -2.80 -1.25
CA ASP A 172 -21.66 -2.83 -2.37
C ASP A 172 -21.26 -4.28 -2.68
N TRP A 173 -20.77 -4.52 -3.88
CA TRP A 173 -20.45 -5.87 -4.34
C TRP A 173 -19.17 -6.41 -3.70
N ARG A 174 -19.18 -7.70 -3.36
CA ARG A 174 -18.01 -8.46 -2.89
C ARG A 174 -18.07 -9.88 -3.45
N GLY A 175 -16.98 -10.63 -3.27
CA GLY A 175 -16.93 -12.05 -3.58
C GLY A 175 -15.86 -12.37 -4.62
N THR A 176 -15.93 -13.56 -5.19
CA THR A 176 -14.98 -14.04 -6.19
C THR A 176 -15.73 -14.42 -7.44
N CYS A 177 -15.31 -13.93 -8.60
CA CYS A 177 -15.94 -14.21 -9.89
C CYS A 177 -14.90 -14.30 -11.01
N LEU A 178 -15.34 -14.66 -12.22
CA LEU A 178 -14.51 -14.48 -13.41
C LEU A 178 -14.61 -13.03 -13.91
N ASP A 179 -13.50 -12.45 -14.36
CA ASP A 179 -13.52 -11.11 -14.95
C ASP A 179 -14.38 -11.12 -16.23
N PRO A 180 -15.40 -10.24 -16.33
CA PRO A 180 -16.29 -10.18 -17.48
C PRO A 180 -15.64 -9.53 -18.72
N SER A 181 -14.50 -8.86 -18.57
CA SER A 181 -13.80 -8.22 -19.69
C SER A 181 -13.08 -9.24 -20.56
N GLU A 182 -13.07 -9.00 -21.88
CA GLU A 182 -12.36 -9.87 -22.83
C GLU A 182 -10.86 -9.96 -22.54
N THR A 183 -10.24 -8.85 -22.09
CA THR A 183 -8.81 -8.78 -21.79
C THR A 183 -8.39 -9.73 -20.65
N PHE A 184 -9.29 -9.97 -19.70
CA PHE A 184 -9.04 -10.81 -18.54
C PHE A 184 -9.94 -12.05 -18.51
N ALA A 185 -10.46 -12.46 -19.67
CA ALA A 185 -11.35 -13.58 -19.78
C ALA A 185 -10.74 -14.85 -19.15
N GLY A 186 -11.51 -15.49 -18.26
CA GLY A 186 -11.07 -16.70 -17.55
C GLY A 186 -10.12 -16.45 -16.37
N GLN A 187 -9.86 -15.19 -16.01
CA GLN A 187 -9.18 -14.85 -14.76
C GLN A 187 -10.17 -14.76 -13.61
N VAL A 188 -9.83 -15.39 -12.48
CA VAL A 188 -10.55 -15.27 -11.22
C VAL A 188 -10.14 -13.97 -10.53
N MET A 189 -11.12 -13.15 -10.19
CA MET A 189 -10.93 -11.88 -9.50
C MET A 189 -11.59 -11.92 -8.12
N LEU A 190 -10.88 -11.39 -7.12
CA LEU A 190 -11.45 -11.08 -5.81
C LEU A 190 -11.95 -9.63 -5.80
N VAL A 191 -13.25 -9.46 -5.62
CA VAL A 191 -13.96 -8.17 -5.54
C VAL A 191 -14.18 -7.80 -4.08
N HIS A 192 -13.80 -6.58 -3.73
CA HIS A 192 -13.90 -6.01 -2.39
C HIS A 192 -14.98 -4.94 -2.33
N CYS A 193 -15.85 -5.04 -1.32
CA CYS A 193 -16.81 -4.00 -1.01
C CYS A 193 -16.15 -2.81 -0.30
N LEU A 194 -16.88 -1.70 -0.17
CA LEU A 194 -16.43 -0.52 0.58
C LEU A 194 -15.99 -0.82 2.03
N CYS A 195 -16.63 -1.78 2.71
CA CYS A 195 -16.28 -2.12 4.10
C CYS A 195 -14.86 -2.72 4.24
N ASP A 196 -14.34 -3.35 3.19
CA ASP A 196 -13.01 -3.97 3.21
C ASP A 196 -11.88 -2.94 3.11
N ASN A 197 -12.21 -1.68 2.80
CA ASN A 197 -11.23 -0.61 2.74
C ASN A 197 -10.70 -0.30 4.13
N HIS A 198 -9.50 -0.80 4.42
CA HIS A 198 -8.76 -0.57 5.65
C HIS A 198 -7.60 0.42 5.48
N ASN A 199 -7.34 0.94 4.28
CA ASN A 199 -6.19 1.80 4.04
C ASN A 199 -6.45 3.18 4.64
N ARG A 200 -5.79 3.50 5.76
CA ARG A 200 -5.90 4.77 6.47
C ARG A 200 -4.60 5.56 6.41
N CYS A 201 -4.73 6.88 6.44
CA CYS A 201 -3.59 7.76 6.68
C CYS A 201 -3.11 7.59 8.12
N ALA A 202 -1.83 7.29 8.32
CA ALA A 202 -1.23 7.11 9.63
C ALA A 202 -1.28 8.38 10.51
N ARG A 203 -1.43 9.56 9.89
CA ARG A 203 -1.54 10.84 10.60
C ARG A 203 -2.96 11.14 11.08
N CYS A 204 -3.92 11.29 10.14
CA CYS A 204 -5.27 11.73 10.48
C CYS A 204 -6.23 10.57 10.75
N GLY A 205 -5.90 9.34 10.36
CA GLY A 205 -6.76 8.16 10.52
C GLY A 205 -7.90 8.06 9.50
N THR A 206 -8.05 9.01 8.57
CA THR A 206 -9.07 8.92 7.52
C THR A 206 -8.64 7.98 6.39
N ALA A 207 -9.58 7.52 5.56
CA ALA A 207 -9.28 6.70 4.40
C ALA A 207 -8.36 7.43 3.41
N LEU A 208 -7.41 6.70 2.80
CA LEU A 208 -6.53 7.25 1.76
C LEU A 208 -7.26 7.49 0.43
N THR A 209 -8.25 6.64 0.14
CA THR A 209 -9.20 6.78 -0.96
C THR A 209 -10.51 6.09 -0.57
N GLN A 210 -11.56 6.24 -1.37
CA GLN A 210 -12.89 5.68 -1.07
C GLN A 210 -12.89 4.13 -1.06
N ARG A 211 -12.12 3.52 -1.96
CA ARG A 211 -12.01 2.06 -2.13
C ARG A 211 -10.70 1.54 -1.54
N ARG A 212 -10.60 0.23 -1.32
CA ARG A 212 -9.35 -0.42 -0.87
C ARG A 212 -8.26 -0.27 -1.95
N LEU A 213 -7.04 0.04 -1.55
CA LEU A 213 -5.86 0.08 -2.44
C LEU A 213 -5.42 -1.33 -2.81
N ASN A 214 -4.92 -1.49 -4.05
CA ASN A 214 -4.50 -2.76 -4.65
C ASN A 214 -5.60 -3.83 -4.57
N ALA A 215 -6.82 -3.43 -4.91
CA ALA A 215 -8.01 -4.26 -4.81
C ALA A 215 -8.97 -3.99 -5.96
N ASN A 216 -9.79 -4.99 -6.27
CA ASN A 216 -10.80 -4.87 -7.32
C ASN A 216 -12.17 -4.52 -6.73
N PHE A 217 -12.99 -3.84 -7.51
CA PHE A 217 -14.40 -3.65 -7.26
C PHE A 217 -15.21 -3.88 -8.55
N TYR A 218 -16.48 -4.24 -8.40
CA TYR A 218 -17.40 -4.38 -9.53
C TYR A 218 -18.24 -3.11 -9.65
N ASP A 219 -18.31 -2.54 -10.85
CA ASP A 219 -19.16 -1.39 -11.16
C ASP A 219 -20.37 -1.86 -11.97
N PRO A 220 -21.60 -1.81 -11.40
CA PRO A 220 -22.79 -2.25 -12.11
C PRO A 220 -23.21 -1.30 -13.25
N SER A 221 -22.65 -0.09 -13.34
CA SER A 221 -23.01 0.87 -14.39
C SER A 221 -22.47 0.47 -15.76
N ASP A 222 -21.33 -0.21 -15.80
CA ASP A 222 -20.70 -0.73 -17.02
C ASP A 222 -20.52 -2.25 -17.00
N GLY A 223 -20.87 -2.90 -15.88
CA GLY A 223 -20.74 -4.34 -15.70
C GLY A 223 -19.29 -4.82 -15.66
N GLN A 224 -18.34 -3.97 -15.28
CA GLN A 224 -16.91 -4.29 -15.31
C GLN A 224 -16.29 -4.44 -13.90
N ILE A 225 -15.17 -5.17 -13.86
CA ILE A 225 -14.30 -5.22 -12.68
C ILE A 225 -13.18 -4.19 -12.86
N TRP A 226 -13.17 -3.21 -11.96
CA TRP A 226 -12.18 -2.14 -11.90
C TRP A 226 -11.15 -2.40 -10.82
N HIS A 227 -9.90 -2.00 -11.07
CA HIS A 227 -8.81 -2.11 -10.11
C HIS A 227 -8.45 -0.73 -9.54
N VAL A 228 -8.25 -0.67 -8.21
CA VAL A 228 -7.82 0.55 -7.52
C VAL A 228 -6.32 0.44 -7.26
N PRO A 229 -5.46 1.10 -8.06
CA PRO A 229 -4.02 0.99 -7.89
C PRO A 229 -3.56 1.64 -6.57
N GLY A 230 -2.48 1.13 -5.98
CA GLY A 230 -1.96 1.64 -4.71
C GLY A 230 -1.56 3.12 -4.74
N PHE A 231 -1.19 3.66 -5.90
CA PHE A 231 -0.89 5.08 -6.05
C PHE A 231 -2.12 6.00 -5.97
N SER A 232 -3.35 5.48 -6.07
CA SER A 232 -4.57 6.27 -5.88
C SER A 232 -4.65 6.91 -4.48
N GLY A 233 -3.96 6.34 -3.48
CA GLY A 233 -3.88 6.90 -2.13
C GLY A 233 -3.02 8.17 -2.01
N LEU A 234 -2.23 8.51 -3.03
CA LEU A 234 -1.32 9.69 -3.00
C LEU A 234 -2.05 11.03 -3.14
N GLY A 235 -3.31 11.00 -3.58
CA GLY A 235 -4.19 12.17 -3.61
C GLY A 235 -4.66 12.61 -2.22
N HIS A 236 -4.53 11.76 -1.19
CA HIS A 236 -4.96 12.07 0.15
C HIS A 236 -4.27 13.34 0.70
N ARG A 237 -5.04 14.20 1.35
CA ARG A 237 -4.54 15.35 2.11
C ARG A 237 -5.12 15.29 3.51
N CYS A 238 -4.26 15.33 4.51
CA CYS A 238 -4.74 15.46 5.88
C CYS A 238 -5.43 16.82 6.03
N PRO A 239 -6.56 16.90 6.74
CA PRO A 239 -7.16 18.19 7.07
C PRO A 239 -6.12 19.06 7.78
N ALA A 240 -6.13 20.36 7.49
CA ALA A 240 -5.34 21.32 8.24
C ALA A 240 -5.79 21.25 9.70
N SER A 241 -4.96 20.63 10.55
CA SER A 241 -5.12 20.44 11.99
C SER A 241 -6.46 20.92 12.59
N THR A 242 -7.47 20.06 12.60
CA THR A 242 -8.26 19.95 13.83
C THR A 242 -7.42 19.07 14.74
N GLU A 243 -6.85 19.65 15.79
CA GLU A 243 -6.26 18.89 16.89
C GLU A 243 -7.16 17.68 17.17
N ARG A 244 -6.60 16.47 17.19
CA ARG A 244 -7.37 15.31 17.68
C ARG A 244 -7.91 15.73 19.05
N PRO A 245 -9.23 15.62 19.32
CA PRO A 245 -9.70 15.79 20.68
C PRO A 245 -8.88 14.81 21.53
N ARG A 246 -8.19 15.35 22.55
CA ARG A 246 -7.51 14.52 23.54
C ARG A 246 -8.52 13.46 24.00
N PRO A 247 -8.14 12.18 24.10
CA PRO A 247 -9.01 11.20 24.76
C PRO A 247 -9.34 11.78 26.14
N THR A 248 -10.63 12.07 26.37
CA THR A 248 -11.14 12.44 27.68
C THR A 248 -10.71 11.35 28.63
N ARG A 249 -9.78 11.68 29.54
CA ARG A 249 -9.46 10.81 30.67
C ARG A 249 -10.79 10.56 31.37
N THR A 250 -11.24 9.32 31.38
CA THR A 250 -12.28 8.87 32.30
C THR A 250 -11.77 9.24 33.69
N PRO A 251 -12.54 9.98 34.52
CA PRO A 251 -12.12 10.23 35.89
C PRO A 251 -11.98 8.86 36.56
N GLU A 252 -10.76 8.53 36.98
CA GLU A 252 -10.54 7.42 37.89
C GLU A 252 -11.37 7.69 39.15
N GLY A 253 -12.08 6.66 39.58
CA GLY A 253 -13.07 6.72 40.64
C GLY A 253 -12.50 7.31 41.92
N GLN A 254 -13.29 8.20 42.51
CA GLN A 254 -13.21 8.45 43.94
C GLN A 254 -13.69 7.18 44.63
N ASP A 255 -12.75 6.46 45.24
CA ASP A 255 -13.07 5.46 46.25
C ASP A 255 -13.84 6.15 47.39
N VAL A 256 -14.97 5.55 47.76
CA VAL A 256 -15.77 5.87 48.96
C VAL A 256 -15.35 4.93 50.08
#